data_AF-A0AAN7QN82-F1
#
_entry.id   AF-A0AAN7QN82-F1
#
_cell.length_a   1.000
_cell.length_b   1.000
_cell.length_c   1.000
_cell.angle_alpha   90.00
_cell.angle_beta   90.00
_cell.angle_gamma   90.00
#
_symmetry.space_group_name_H-M   'P 1'
#
loop_
_entity.id
_entity.type
_entity.pdbx_description
1 polymer ?
#
loop_
_entity_poly.entity_id
_entity_poly.type
_entity_poly.pdbx_seq_one_letter_code
_entity_poly.pdbx_strand_id
1 'polypeptide(L)'
;MAKREKCKNYSEFEKTLLLDIVKEYQHLVENKCTDAVSAKSKNDTWEEISYKFNASSTSGPRTAEQIKNSYRNLKQKVKKEIAASNKENYLCLKEQKANDKKELYKTGGGVFTPQLSNVGARVLAMVENQIKPLPNPYDDNVSYHDVKSIEQEQPGTSKDIFIVDAPQEVQTSFSVNTKKPQKRKFKKRVVQETTAEQLKKTYFKKKNALANYQLWAAKREHNIDMKIKNLKLRYWQNKVNSNN
;
A
#
# COMPACT_ATOMS: atom_id res chain seq x y z
N MET A 1 26.19 10.41 26.94
CA MET A 1 25.58 9.21 26.34
C MET A 1 26.61 8.54 25.45
N ALA A 2 27.01 7.31 25.75
CA ALA A 2 27.99 6.58 24.94
C ALA A 2 27.45 6.36 23.52
N LYS A 3 28.27 6.63 22.50
CA LYS A 3 27.94 6.43 21.10
C LYS A 3 27.83 4.92 20.86
N ARG A 4 26.62 4.39 20.63
CA ARG A 4 26.44 2.98 20.25
C ARG A 4 27.21 2.73 18.96
N GLU A 5 28.11 1.76 18.99
CA GLU A 5 28.74 1.26 17.77
C GLU A 5 27.67 0.69 16.85
N LYS A 6 27.78 1.00 15.55
CA LYS A 6 26.85 0.49 14.56
C LYS A 6 27.15 -0.99 14.33
N CYS A 7 26.16 -1.85 14.55
CA CYS A 7 26.28 -3.25 14.17
C CYS A 7 26.47 -3.38 12.65
N LYS A 8 27.23 -4.41 12.24
CA LYS A 8 27.42 -4.76 10.83
C LYS A 8 26.07 -5.16 10.21
N ASN A 9 25.86 -4.77 8.95
CA ASN A 9 24.69 -5.18 8.17
C ASN A 9 24.68 -6.71 8.00
N TYR A 10 23.49 -7.30 7.81
CA TYR A 10 23.38 -8.73 7.50
C TYR A 10 23.83 -8.99 6.06
N SER A 11 24.78 -9.92 5.88
CA SER A 11 25.14 -10.50 4.59
C SER A 11 23.97 -11.31 4.00
N GLU A 12 23.97 -11.57 2.69
CA GLU A 12 22.96 -12.44 2.08
C GLU A 12 23.00 -13.86 2.67
N PHE A 13 24.20 -14.41 2.90
CA PHE A 13 24.37 -15.70 3.56
C PHE A 13 23.77 -15.73 4.98
N GLU A 14 23.89 -14.63 5.73
CA GLU A 14 23.30 -14.55 7.06
C GLU A 14 21.78 -14.45 7.01
N LYS A 15 21.23 -13.79 5.99
CA LYS A 15 19.78 -13.74 5.80
C LYS A 15 19.22 -15.12 5.46
N THR A 16 19.90 -15.88 4.60
CA THR A 16 19.48 -17.26 4.27
C THR A 16 19.59 -18.16 5.49
N LEU A 17 20.72 -18.12 6.21
CA LEU A 17 20.91 -18.85 7.47
C LEU A 17 19.80 -18.55 8.49
N LEU A 18 19.47 -17.27 8.67
CA LEU A 18 18.39 -16.87 9.56
C LEU A 18 17.04 -17.46 9.14
N LEU A 19 16.73 -17.45 7.84
CA LEU A 19 15.47 -18.03 7.34
C LEU A 19 15.42 -19.54 7.56
N ASP A 20 16.53 -20.25 7.35
CA ASP A 20 16.61 -21.70 7.54
C ASP A 20 16.39 -22.08 9.00
N ILE A 21 17.06 -21.38 9.93
CA ILE A 21 16.86 -21.62 11.38
C ILE A 21 15.42 -21.28 11.78
N VAL A 22 14.87 -20.14 11.35
CA VAL A 22 13.50 -19.75 11.71
C VAL A 22 12.46 -20.73 11.14
N LYS A 23 12.74 -21.37 10.00
CA LYS A 23 11.86 -22.37 9.40
C LYS A 23 11.66 -23.59 10.31
N GLU A 24 12.70 -24.01 11.05
CA GLU A 24 12.59 -25.08 12.05
C GLU A 24 11.58 -24.75 13.17
N TYR A 25 11.54 -23.48 13.59
CA TYR A 25 10.70 -23.00 14.69
C TYR A 25 9.44 -22.24 14.23
N GLN A 26 9.08 -22.36 12.95
CA GLN A 26 8.02 -21.56 12.33
C GLN A 26 6.68 -21.64 13.08
N HIS A 27 6.32 -22.84 13.54
CA HIS A 27 5.07 -23.09 14.26
C HIS A 27 4.96 -22.33 15.59
N LEU A 28 6.08 -22.05 16.26
CA LEU A 28 6.12 -21.26 17.50
C LEU A 28 6.18 -19.76 17.21
N VAL A 29 7.05 -19.37 16.28
CA VAL A 29 7.31 -17.96 15.93
C VAL A 29 6.09 -17.31 15.27
N GLU A 30 5.41 -18.00 14.36
CA GLU A 30 4.26 -17.49 13.62
C GLU A 30 2.91 -17.76 14.31
N ASN A 31 2.92 -18.34 15.51
CA ASN A 31 1.70 -18.56 16.27
C ASN A 31 1.02 -17.20 16.56
N LYS A 32 -0.29 -17.11 16.30
CA LYS A 32 -1.10 -15.90 16.51
C LYS A 32 -1.64 -15.76 17.93
N CYS A 33 -1.43 -16.75 18.79
CA CYS A 33 -1.85 -16.70 20.20
C CYS A 33 -1.17 -15.53 20.94
N THR A 34 -1.94 -14.82 21.75
CA THR A 34 -1.51 -13.63 22.50
C THR A 34 -1.37 -13.87 24.00
N ASP A 35 -1.47 -15.12 24.45
CA ASP A 35 -1.42 -15.48 25.87
C ASP A 35 -0.02 -15.28 26.45
N ALA A 36 0.07 -15.01 27.76
CA ALA A 36 1.33 -14.78 28.46
C ALA A 36 2.31 -15.96 28.32
N VAL A 37 1.79 -17.20 28.35
CA VAL A 37 2.57 -18.42 28.13
C VAL A 37 3.13 -18.48 26.70
N SER A 38 2.32 -18.13 25.71
CA SER A 38 2.74 -18.06 24.30
C SER A 38 3.78 -16.96 24.08
N ALA A 39 3.62 -15.81 24.72
CA ALA A 39 4.59 -14.72 24.64
C ALA A 39 5.96 -15.12 25.22
N LYS A 40 5.97 -15.79 26.38
CA LYS A 40 7.18 -16.33 26.99
C LYS A 40 7.84 -17.36 26.08
N SER A 41 7.08 -18.36 25.62
CA SER A 41 7.57 -19.41 24.71
C SER A 41 8.17 -18.84 23.42
N LYS A 42 7.56 -17.80 22.82
CA LYS A 42 8.12 -17.10 21.65
C LYS A 42 9.43 -16.40 21.97
N ASN A 43 9.53 -15.74 23.12
CA ASN A 43 10.78 -15.08 23.52
C ASN A 43 11.89 -16.11 23.75
N ASP A 44 11.59 -17.21 24.45
CA ASP A 44 12.53 -18.31 24.68
C ASP A 44 12.99 -18.92 23.34
N THR A 45 12.06 -19.10 22.39
CA THR A 45 12.36 -19.55 21.03
C THR A 45 13.29 -18.58 20.29
N TRP A 46 13.10 -17.26 20.44
CA TRP A 46 13.98 -16.26 19.83
C TRP A 46 15.37 -16.24 20.44
N GLU A 47 15.50 -16.52 21.74
CA GLU A 47 16.80 -16.70 22.39
C GLU A 47 17.52 -17.93 21.81
N GLU A 48 16.82 -19.04 21.62
CA GLU A 48 17.40 -20.25 21.03
C GLU A 48 17.79 -20.06 19.56
N ILE A 49 16.96 -19.39 18.78
CA ILE A 49 17.28 -18.99 17.40
C ILE A 49 18.54 -18.09 17.40
N SER A 50 18.65 -17.16 18.34
CA SER A 50 19.81 -16.28 18.44
C SER A 50 21.08 -17.05 18.77
N TYR A 51 20.99 -18.05 19.66
CA TYR A 51 22.10 -18.94 20.01
C TYR A 51 22.57 -19.73 18.78
N LYS A 52 21.65 -20.42 18.09
CA LYS A 52 21.96 -21.15 16.85
C LYS A 52 22.56 -20.25 15.78
N PHE A 53 21.98 -19.08 15.57
CA PHE A 53 22.46 -18.11 14.59
C PHE A 53 23.88 -17.63 14.93
N ASN A 54 24.13 -17.28 16.19
CA ASN A 54 25.44 -16.80 16.63
C ASN A 54 26.52 -17.89 16.60
N ALA A 55 26.14 -19.16 16.80
CA ALA A 55 27.05 -20.29 16.68
C ALA A 55 27.52 -20.52 15.23
N SER A 56 26.68 -20.16 14.25
CA SER A 56 26.97 -20.34 12.81
C SER A 56 27.38 -19.05 12.08
N SER A 57 27.19 -17.87 12.68
CA SER A 57 27.50 -16.58 12.07
C SER A 57 28.95 -16.14 12.30
N THR A 58 29.56 -15.57 11.26
CA THR A 58 30.93 -15.00 11.30
C THR A 58 30.95 -13.50 11.64
N SER A 59 29.80 -12.81 11.64
CA SER A 59 29.74 -11.35 11.80
C SER A 59 29.83 -10.87 13.24
N GLY A 60 29.81 -11.80 14.20
CA GLY A 60 29.79 -11.55 15.63
C GLY A 60 28.40 -11.76 16.27
N PRO A 61 28.34 -11.76 17.62
CA PRO A 61 27.13 -12.09 18.35
C PRO A 61 26.05 -11.01 18.18
N ARG A 62 24.80 -11.44 18.00
CA ARG A 62 23.62 -10.59 17.92
C ARG A 62 22.61 -10.99 18.98
N THR A 63 21.86 -10.03 19.50
CA THR A 63 20.81 -10.30 20.49
C THR A 63 19.55 -10.86 19.83
N ALA A 64 18.75 -11.61 20.57
CA ALA A 64 17.46 -12.15 20.10
C ALA A 64 16.55 -11.06 19.50
N GLU A 65 16.51 -9.88 20.11
CA GLU A 65 15.72 -8.74 19.60
C GLU A 65 16.24 -8.21 18.25
N GLN A 66 17.56 -8.22 18.00
CA GLN A 66 18.12 -7.83 16.70
C GLN A 66 17.77 -8.84 15.61
N ILE A 67 17.82 -10.13 15.95
CA ILE A 67 17.48 -11.24 15.05
C ILE A 67 15.99 -11.21 14.70
N LYS A 68 15.13 -11.08 15.70
CA LYS A 68 13.68 -10.92 15.55
C LYS A 68 13.31 -9.73 14.67
N ASN A 69 13.94 -8.58 14.89
CA ASN A 69 13.71 -7.39 14.07
C ASN A 69 14.20 -7.58 12.63
N SER A 70 15.33 -8.25 12.42
CA SER A 70 15.83 -8.60 11.08
C SER A 70 14.82 -9.45 10.32
N TYR A 71 14.32 -10.52 10.94
CA TYR A 71 13.30 -11.38 10.36
C TYR A 71 12.00 -10.63 10.04
N ARG A 72 11.52 -9.77 10.96
CA ARG A 72 10.34 -8.93 10.74
C ARG A 72 10.54 -8.00 9.53
N ASN A 73 11.72 -7.39 9.41
CA ASN A 73 12.05 -6.51 8.31
C ASN A 73 12.10 -7.27 6.97
N LEU A 74 12.66 -8.48 6.95
CA LEU A 74 12.65 -9.37 5.77
C LEU A 74 11.22 -9.67 5.33
N LYS A 75 10.34 -10.09 6.26
CA LYS A 75 8.91 -10.33 5.96
C LYS A 75 8.24 -9.09 5.40
N GLN A 76 8.49 -7.92 5.99
CA GLN A 76 7.88 -6.68 5.54
C GLN A 76 8.38 -6.28 4.14
N LYS A 77 9.66 -6.49 3.84
CA LYS A 77 10.24 -6.24 2.52
C LYS A 77 9.56 -7.09 1.46
N VAL A 78 9.47 -8.40 1.68
CA VAL A 78 8.79 -9.34 0.76
C VAL A 78 7.32 -8.96 0.55
N LYS A 79 6.59 -8.64 1.62
CA LYS A 79 5.18 -8.18 1.50
C LYS A 79 5.04 -6.92 0.64
N LYS A 80 5.97 -5.98 0.74
CA LYS A 80 5.96 -4.76 -0.07
C LYS A 80 6.24 -5.06 -1.54
N GLU A 81 7.20 -5.94 -1.82
CA GLU A 81 7.54 -6.36 -3.19
C GLU A 81 6.37 -7.09 -3.86
N ILE A 82 5.73 -8.02 -3.15
CA ILE A 82 4.51 -8.71 -3.65
C ILE A 82 3.39 -7.70 -3.90
N ALA A 83 3.14 -6.77 -2.97
CA ALA A 83 2.11 -5.74 -3.15
C ALA A 83 2.41 -4.81 -4.34
N ALA A 84 3.69 -4.48 -4.57
CA ALA A 84 4.11 -3.69 -5.71
C ALA A 84 3.90 -4.43 -7.03
N SER A 85 4.33 -5.70 -7.12
CA SER A 85 4.12 -6.54 -8.31
C SER A 85 2.64 -6.73 -8.62
N ASN A 86 1.81 -7.00 -7.59
CA ASN A 86 0.36 -7.10 -7.76
C ASN A 86 -0.26 -5.79 -8.29
N LYS A 87 0.23 -4.64 -7.82
CA LYS A 87 -0.20 -3.33 -8.29
C LYS A 87 0.21 -3.10 -9.75
N GLU A 88 1.42 -3.46 -10.14
CA GLU A 88 1.90 -3.36 -11.52
C GLU A 88 1.07 -4.24 -12.45
N ASN A 89 0.83 -5.50 -12.08
CA ASN A 89 -0.03 -6.42 -12.82
C ASN A 89 -1.46 -5.85 -13.00
N TYR A 90 -2.02 -5.27 -11.93
CA TYR A 90 -3.33 -4.64 -11.99
C TYR A 90 -3.36 -3.42 -12.92
N LEU A 91 -2.33 -2.56 -12.88
CA LEU A 91 -2.24 -1.38 -13.74
C LEU A 91 -2.11 -1.77 -15.21
N CYS A 92 -1.28 -2.76 -15.52
CA CYS A 92 -1.13 -3.29 -16.88
C CYS A 92 -2.46 -3.85 -17.40
N LEU A 93 -3.17 -4.65 -16.60
CA LEU A 93 -4.49 -5.18 -16.96
C LEU A 93 -5.52 -4.07 -17.19
N LYS A 94 -5.49 -3.01 -16.36
CA LYS A 94 -6.37 -1.85 -16.50
C LYS A 94 -6.08 -1.06 -17.78
N GLU A 95 -4.81 -0.91 -18.15
CA GLU A 95 -4.39 -0.24 -19.37
C GLU A 95 -4.79 -1.04 -20.62
N GLN A 96 -4.58 -2.35 -20.62
CA GLN A 96 -5.03 -3.24 -21.71
C GLN A 96 -6.53 -3.12 -21.94
N LYS A 97 -7.34 -3.17 -20.87
CA LYS A 97 -8.79 -2.94 -20.96
C LYS A 97 -9.16 -1.58 -21.53
N ALA A 98 -8.44 -0.52 -21.13
CA ALA A 98 -8.72 0.82 -21.61
C ALA A 98 -8.43 0.94 -23.11
N ASN A 99 -7.36 0.29 -23.59
CA ASN A 99 -7.04 0.19 -25.00
C ASN A 99 -8.08 -0.64 -25.76
N ASP A 100 -8.45 -1.82 -25.26
CA ASP A 100 -9.51 -2.66 -25.86
C ASP A 100 -10.83 -1.88 -25.98
N LYS A 101 -11.20 -1.13 -24.93
CA LYS A 101 -12.37 -0.25 -24.94
C LYS A 101 -12.23 0.85 -26.00
N LYS A 102 -11.06 1.48 -26.12
CA LYS A 102 -10.79 2.53 -27.12
C LYS A 102 -10.88 2.00 -28.55
N GLU A 103 -10.33 0.82 -28.82
CA GLU A 103 -10.40 0.17 -30.13
C GLU A 103 -11.85 -0.19 -30.50
N LEU A 104 -12.67 -0.65 -29.55
CA LEU A 104 -14.08 -0.95 -29.77
C LEU A 104 -14.90 0.26 -30.28
N TYR A 105 -14.59 1.48 -29.83
CA TYR A 105 -15.31 2.70 -30.24
C TYR A 105 -14.79 3.31 -31.56
N LYS A 106 -13.79 2.72 -32.22
CA LYS A 106 -13.37 3.17 -33.55
C LYS A 106 -14.35 2.66 -34.60
N THR A 107 -15.15 3.55 -35.20
CA THR A 107 -16.17 3.21 -36.22
C THR A 107 -15.61 3.10 -37.64
N GLY A 108 -14.41 2.54 -37.80
CA GLY A 108 -13.67 2.51 -39.06
C GLY A 108 -13.44 1.10 -39.61
N GLY A 109 -14.50 0.32 -39.86
CA GLY A 109 -14.50 -0.89 -40.70
C GLY A 109 -13.54 -2.05 -40.40
N GLY A 110 -12.68 -1.96 -39.37
CA GLY A 110 -11.69 -2.97 -39.02
C GLY A 110 -12.20 -3.99 -38.02
N VAL A 111 -11.76 -5.25 -38.16
CA VAL A 111 -12.07 -6.33 -37.21
C VAL A 111 -11.23 -6.14 -35.94
N PHE A 112 -11.89 -5.86 -34.81
CA PHE A 112 -11.25 -5.76 -33.50
C PHE A 112 -10.77 -7.14 -33.03
N THR A 113 -9.50 -7.22 -32.62
CA THR A 113 -8.95 -8.38 -31.90
C THR A 113 -8.60 -7.96 -30.47
N PRO A 114 -9.22 -8.55 -29.43
CA PRO A 114 -8.94 -8.20 -28.04
C PRO A 114 -7.51 -8.58 -27.66
N GLN A 115 -6.81 -7.68 -26.96
CA GLN A 115 -5.43 -7.91 -26.51
C GLN A 115 -5.36 -8.70 -25.18
N LEU A 116 -6.50 -8.89 -24.50
CA LEU A 116 -6.61 -9.75 -23.33
C LEU A 116 -6.51 -11.23 -23.70
N SER A 117 -5.63 -11.97 -23.02
CA SER A 117 -5.59 -13.44 -23.13
C SER A 117 -6.96 -14.04 -22.76
N ASN A 118 -7.35 -15.14 -23.43
CA ASN A 118 -8.61 -15.86 -23.17
C ASN A 118 -8.78 -16.22 -21.67
N VAL A 119 -7.69 -16.56 -21.00
CA VAL A 119 -7.68 -16.83 -19.55
C VAL A 119 -7.93 -15.56 -18.73
N GLY A 120 -7.31 -14.43 -19.13
CA GLY A 120 -7.49 -13.14 -18.47
C GLY A 120 -8.93 -12.63 -18.56
N ALA A 121 -9.59 -12.81 -19.71
CA ALA A 121 -10.99 -12.46 -19.90
C ALA A 121 -11.92 -13.28 -18.99
N ARG A 122 -11.66 -14.58 -18.84
CA ARG A 122 -12.46 -15.48 -17.98
C ARG A 122 -12.28 -15.19 -16.48
N VAL A 123 -11.05 -15.00 -16.02
CA VAL A 123 -10.76 -14.65 -14.62
C VAL A 123 -11.40 -13.32 -14.26
N LEU A 124 -11.34 -12.35 -15.18
CA LEU A 124 -11.93 -11.06 -14.95
C LEU A 124 -13.45 -11.10 -14.84
N ALA A 125 -14.14 -11.85 -15.72
CA ALA A 125 -15.58 -12.03 -15.64
C ALA A 125 -16.02 -12.69 -14.31
N MET A 126 -15.20 -13.60 -13.76
CA MET A 126 -15.46 -14.22 -12.47
C MET A 126 -15.31 -13.26 -11.27
N VAL A 127 -14.39 -12.29 -11.36
CA VAL A 127 -14.07 -11.37 -10.25
C VAL A 127 -14.80 -10.02 -10.41
N GLU A 128 -15.44 -9.75 -11.54
CA GLU A 128 -16.12 -8.47 -11.82
C GLU A 128 -17.20 -8.12 -10.79
N ASN A 129 -17.95 -9.12 -10.32
CA ASN A 129 -18.95 -8.94 -9.26
C ASN A 129 -18.34 -8.64 -7.88
N GLN A 130 -17.05 -8.94 -7.66
CA GLN A 130 -16.34 -8.66 -6.41
C GLN A 130 -15.63 -7.29 -6.43
N ILE A 131 -15.39 -6.73 -7.62
CA ILE A 131 -14.66 -5.47 -7.81
C ILE A 131 -15.61 -4.28 -8.06
N LYS A 132 -16.87 -4.55 -8.47
CA LYS A 132 -17.89 -3.50 -8.57
C LYS A 132 -18.16 -2.93 -7.18
N PRO A 133 -17.94 -1.63 -6.95
CA PRO A 133 -18.27 -1.01 -5.69
C PRO A 133 -19.79 -1.14 -5.45
N LEU A 134 -20.17 -1.44 -4.21
CA LEU A 134 -21.57 -1.53 -3.81
C LEU A 134 -22.27 -0.20 -4.14
N PRO A 135 -23.46 -0.23 -4.77
CA PRO A 135 -24.22 0.98 -5.04
C PRO A 135 -24.57 1.65 -3.71
N ASN A 136 -24.04 2.85 -3.50
CA ASN A 136 -24.29 3.64 -2.30
C ASN A 136 -25.31 4.74 -2.65
N PRO A 137 -26.58 4.61 -2.25
CA PRO A 137 -27.63 5.58 -2.58
C PRO A 137 -27.52 6.91 -1.82
N TYR A 138 -26.52 7.08 -0.94
CA TYR A 138 -26.36 8.25 -0.07
C TYR A 138 -25.03 9.00 -0.28
N ASP A 139 -24.30 8.72 -1.36
CA ASP A 139 -23.07 9.45 -1.73
C ASP A 139 -23.32 10.16 -3.07
N ASP A 140 -23.35 11.50 -3.04
CA ASP A 140 -23.79 12.40 -4.12
C ASP A 140 -22.93 12.34 -5.43
N ASN A 141 -22.04 11.35 -5.58
CA ASN A 141 -21.25 11.12 -6.79
C ASN A 141 -21.89 10.14 -7.79
N VAL A 142 -23.22 9.96 -7.74
CA VAL A 142 -24.01 9.08 -8.63
C VAL A 142 -23.78 9.34 -10.13
N SER A 143 -23.24 10.51 -10.52
CA SER A 143 -23.14 10.92 -11.92
C SER A 143 -21.94 10.38 -12.72
N TYR A 144 -21.00 9.62 -12.15
CA TYR A 144 -19.78 9.25 -12.91
C TYR A 144 -19.89 7.96 -13.75
N HIS A 145 -20.96 7.18 -13.61
CA HIS A 145 -21.04 5.85 -14.24
C HIS A 145 -22.31 5.55 -15.06
N ASP A 146 -23.26 6.48 -15.13
CA ASP A 146 -24.41 6.33 -16.04
C ASP A 146 -24.01 6.73 -17.47
N VAL A 147 -23.30 5.81 -18.13
CA VAL A 147 -23.37 5.72 -19.59
C VAL A 147 -24.78 5.23 -19.88
N LYS A 148 -25.69 6.18 -20.12
CA LYS A 148 -27.04 5.91 -20.63
C LYS A 148 -26.92 4.89 -21.75
N SER A 149 -27.45 3.70 -21.49
CA SER A 149 -27.82 2.75 -22.51
C SER A 149 -28.67 3.49 -23.53
N ILE A 150 -28.28 3.41 -24.80
CA ILE A 150 -29.13 3.80 -25.92
C ILE A 150 -30.37 2.89 -25.83
N GLU A 151 -31.48 3.48 -25.43
CA GLU A 151 -32.81 2.87 -25.48
C GLU A 151 -33.17 2.66 -26.96
N GLN A 152 -33.43 1.41 -27.33
CA GLN A 152 -34.19 1.09 -28.53
C GLN A 152 -35.67 1.12 -28.16
N GLU A 153 -36.43 2.02 -28.78
CA GLU A 153 -37.89 2.05 -28.64
C GLU A 153 -38.57 0.93 -29.47
N GLN A 154 -39.28 0.06 -28.72
CA GLN A 154 -40.65 -0.47 -28.89
C GLN A 154 -41.02 -1.31 -30.15
N PRO A 155 -41.89 -2.34 -30.00
CA PRO A 155 -43.34 -2.07 -29.96
C PRO A 155 -44.16 -2.90 -28.95
N GLY A 156 -45.08 -2.20 -28.26
CA GLY A 156 -46.49 -2.57 -28.02
C GLY A 156 -46.86 -3.91 -27.38
N THR A 157 -47.50 -3.86 -26.20
CA THR A 157 -48.96 -4.09 -26.02
C THR A 157 -49.34 -4.20 -24.53
N SER A 158 -50.56 -3.74 -24.23
CA SER A 158 -51.22 -3.54 -22.94
C SER A 158 -51.06 -4.64 -21.87
N LYS A 159 -51.14 -4.22 -20.59
CA LYS A 159 -52.11 -4.73 -19.60
C LYS A 159 -52.06 -3.94 -18.27
N ASP A 160 -53.10 -3.12 -18.08
CA ASP A 160 -53.98 -3.02 -16.93
C ASP A 160 -53.40 -2.90 -15.50
N ILE A 161 -53.69 -1.73 -14.93
CA ILE A 161 -53.67 -1.38 -13.51
C ILE A 161 -54.87 -2.03 -12.82
N PHE A 162 -54.64 -2.78 -11.73
CA PHE A 162 -55.66 -3.04 -10.72
C PHE A 162 -55.01 -3.37 -9.37
N ILE A 163 -55.02 -2.43 -8.41
CA ILE A 163 -54.94 -2.73 -6.97
C ILE A 163 -55.91 -1.82 -6.21
N VAL A 164 -56.69 -2.49 -5.37
CA VAL A 164 -57.86 -2.09 -4.61
C VAL A 164 -57.46 -1.63 -3.19
N ASP A 165 -58.23 -0.66 -2.68
CA ASP A 165 -58.51 -0.21 -1.31
C ASP A 165 -57.54 -0.40 -0.12
N ALA A 166 -57.51 0.68 0.67
CA ALA A 166 -56.98 0.85 2.03
C ALA A 166 -57.94 0.26 3.11
N PRO A 167 -57.85 0.64 4.40
CA PRO A 167 -56.75 0.55 5.38
C PRO A 167 -57.19 -0.25 6.65
N GLN A 168 -56.29 -0.48 7.63
CA GLN A 168 -56.65 -0.31 9.06
C GLN A 168 -55.47 -0.34 10.05
N GLU A 169 -55.59 0.54 11.05
CA GLU A 169 -54.73 0.78 12.21
C GLU A 169 -54.87 -0.31 13.28
N VAL A 170 -53.78 -0.61 14.02
CA VAL A 170 -53.87 -0.98 15.44
C VAL A 170 -52.64 -0.44 16.20
N GLN A 171 -52.91 0.37 17.22
CA GLN A 171 -51.97 0.81 18.24
C GLN A 171 -51.85 -0.25 19.33
N THR A 172 -50.64 -0.52 19.86
CA THR A 172 -50.50 -0.91 21.28
C THR A 172 -49.19 -0.38 21.87
N SER A 173 -49.38 0.34 22.97
CA SER A 173 -48.46 1.06 23.84
C SER A 173 -47.44 0.20 24.59
N PHE A 174 -46.21 0.71 24.79
CA PHE A 174 -45.40 0.35 25.97
C PHE A 174 -44.63 1.57 26.53
N SER A 175 -44.55 1.57 27.86
CA SER A 175 -44.30 2.67 28.79
C SER A 175 -42.93 3.36 28.68
N VAL A 176 -42.93 4.69 28.69
CA VAL A 176 -41.74 5.55 28.73
C VAL A 176 -41.31 5.74 30.21
N ASN A 177 -40.25 5.04 30.61
CA ASN A 177 -39.58 5.27 31.88
C ASN A 177 -38.62 6.48 31.76
N THR A 178 -38.96 7.60 32.39
CA THR A 178 -38.13 8.81 32.43
C THR A 178 -36.99 8.67 33.45
N LYS A 179 -35.74 8.52 33.01
CA LYS A 179 -34.54 8.75 33.85
C LYS A 179 -33.83 10.03 33.40
N LYS A 180 -33.52 10.89 34.38
CA LYS A 180 -32.89 12.23 34.25
C LYS A 180 -31.57 12.20 33.44
N PRO A 181 -31.23 13.27 32.69
CA PRO A 181 -30.08 13.27 31.79
C PRO A 181 -28.77 13.43 32.58
N GLN A 182 -27.85 12.47 32.41
CA GLN A 182 -26.45 12.65 32.81
C GLN A 182 -25.73 13.46 31.73
N LYS A 183 -25.13 14.59 32.13
CA LYS A 183 -24.31 15.45 31.25
C LYS A 183 -23.10 14.67 30.72
N ARG A 184 -23.20 14.13 29.50
CA ARG A 184 -22.05 13.57 28.77
C ARG A 184 -21.13 14.72 28.36
N LYS A 185 -19.88 14.67 28.81
CA LYS A 185 -18.81 15.56 28.30
C LYS A 185 -18.65 15.30 26.80
N PHE A 186 -18.95 16.29 25.97
CA PHE A 186 -18.71 16.24 24.53
C PHE A 186 -17.21 16.06 24.27
N LYS A 187 -16.80 14.89 23.76
CA LYS A 187 -15.50 14.76 23.11
C LYS A 187 -15.58 15.56 21.81
N LYS A 188 -14.68 16.53 21.61
CA LYS A 188 -14.57 17.27 20.35
C LYS A 188 -14.48 16.26 19.21
N ARG A 189 -15.44 16.32 18.26
CA ARG A 189 -15.40 15.52 17.03
C ARG A 189 -14.10 15.86 16.29
N VAL A 190 -13.25 14.86 16.07
CA VAL A 190 -12.13 14.98 15.15
C VAL A 190 -12.73 15.04 13.75
N VAL A 191 -12.62 16.20 13.10
CA VAL A 191 -13.05 16.41 11.72
C VAL A 191 -12.23 15.46 10.85
N GLN A 192 -12.89 14.52 10.18
CA GLN A 192 -12.23 13.61 9.25
C GLN A 192 -11.84 14.43 8.01
N GLU A 193 -10.54 14.45 7.68
CA GLU A 193 -10.01 15.21 6.54
C GLU A 193 -10.63 14.72 5.24
N THR A 194 -11.17 15.65 4.46
CA THR A 194 -11.77 15.35 3.16
C THR A 194 -10.72 14.83 2.18
N THR A 195 -11.13 14.00 1.22
CA THR A 195 -10.25 13.44 0.18
C THR A 195 -9.52 14.55 -0.60
N ALA A 196 -10.16 15.70 -0.79
CA ALA A 196 -9.56 16.88 -1.44
C ALA A 196 -8.44 17.52 -0.58
N GLU A 197 -8.61 17.58 0.74
CA GLU A 197 -7.57 18.07 1.66
C GLU A 197 -6.38 17.11 1.71
N GLN A 198 -6.64 15.80 1.70
CA GLN A 198 -5.58 14.79 1.62
C GLN A 198 -4.79 14.90 0.30
N LEU A 199 -5.48 15.10 -0.83
CA LEU A 199 -4.84 15.36 -2.12
C LEU A 199 -4.02 16.66 -2.13
N LYS A 200 -4.52 17.75 -1.54
CA LYS A 200 -3.77 19.01 -1.38
C LYS A 200 -2.51 18.81 -0.53
N LYS A 201 -2.62 18.09 0.60
CA LYS A 201 -1.47 17.79 1.46
C LYS A 201 -0.43 16.91 0.78
N THR A 202 -0.86 15.89 0.02
CA THR A 202 0.06 15.01 -0.72
C THR A 202 0.76 15.76 -1.85
N TYR A 203 0.05 16.62 -2.58
CA TYR A 203 0.64 17.51 -3.59
C TYR A 203 1.70 18.43 -2.98
N PHE A 204 1.39 19.10 -1.86
CA PHE A 204 2.33 20.01 -1.20
C PHE A 204 3.57 19.26 -0.68
N LYS A 205 3.39 18.07 -0.10
CA LYS A 205 4.51 17.19 0.31
C LYS A 205 5.41 16.80 -0.86
N LYS A 206 4.82 16.41 -2.01
CA LYS A 206 5.58 16.07 -3.23
C LYS A 206 6.34 17.28 -3.76
N LYS A 207 5.72 18.46 -3.80
CA LYS A 207 6.34 19.71 -4.25
C LYS A 207 7.55 20.09 -3.38
N ASN A 208 7.42 19.98 -2.05
CA ASN A 208 8.53 20.25 -1.12
C ASN A 208 9.65 19.22 -1.25
N ALA A 209 9.33 17.93 -1.45
CA ALA A 209 10.33 16.90 -1.68
C ALA A 209 11.15 17.17 -2.96
N LEU A 210 10.47 17.62 -4.03
CA LEU A 210 11.13 17.99 -5.28
C LEU A 210 12.05 19.20 -5.11
N ALA A 211 11.60 20.25 -4.42
CA ALA A 211 12.42 21.43 -4.14
C ALA A 211 13.66 21.09 -3.31
N ASN A 212 13.53 20.24 -2.29
CA ASN A 212 14.66 19.77 -1.48
C ASN A 212 15.66 18.95 -2.30
N TYR A 213 15.18 18.10 -3.21
CA TYR A 213 16.05 17.34 -4.11
C TYR A 213 16.84 18.26 -5.05
N GLN A 214 16.17 19.26 -5.64
CA GLN A 214 16.82 20.24 -6.51
C GLN A 214 17.91 21.02 -5.77
N LEU A 215 17.63 21.47 -4.55
CA LEU A 215 18.62 22.16 -3.72
C LEU A 215 19.82 21.26 -3.39
N TRP A 216 19.57 19.99 -3.06
CA TRP A 216 20.64 19.01 -2.82
C TRP A 216 21.49 18.76 -4.07
N ALA A 217 20.87 18.64 -5.24
CA ALA A 217 21.56 18.44 -6.51
C ALA A 217 22.46 19.64 -6.85
N ALA A 218 21.93 20.86 -6.77
CA ALA A 218 22.70 22.08 -6.99
C ALA A 218 23.90 22.22 -6.03
N LYS A 219 23.70 21.88 -4.74
CA LYS A 219 24.78 21.90 -3.75
C LYS A 219 25.85 20.85 -4.04
N ARG A 220 25.46 19.69 -4.56
CA ARG A 220 26.39 18.63 -4.96
C ARG A 220 27.21 19.04 -6.18
N GLU A 221 26.57 19.60 -7.20
CA GLU A 221 27.24 20.12 -8.41
C GLU A 221 28.28 21.18 -8.04
N HIS A 222 27.89 22.18 -7.23
CA HIS A 222 28.81 23.21 -6.75
C HIS A 222 30.02 22.62 -6.01
N ASN A 223 29.81 21.59 -5.18
CA ASN A 223 30.91 20.94 -4.46
C ASN A 223 31.86 20.20 -5.42
N ILE A 224 31.32 19.51 -6.43
CA ILE A 224 32.11 18.85 -7.47
C ILE A 224 32.94 19.89 -8.23
N ASP A 225 32.33 21.01 -8.64
CA ASP A 225 33.03 22.09 -9.32
C ASP A 225 34.16 22.68 -8.48
N MET A 226 33.92 22.90 -7.19
CA MET A 226 34.95 23.36 -6.25
C MET A 226 36.11 22.37 -6.12
N LYS A 227 35.82 21.06 -6.09
CA LYS A 227 36.88 20.03 -6.10
C LYS A 227 37.68 20.05 -7.40
N ILE A 228 37.02 20.18 -8.54
CA ILE A 228 37.68 20.28 -9.84
C ILE A 228 38.58 21.52 -9.90
N LYS A 229 38.08 22.68 -9.45
CA LYS A 229 38.88 23.92 -9.38
C LYS A 229 40.10 23.76 -8.47
N ASN A 230 39.94 23.15 -7.30
CA ASN A 230 41.05 22.89 -6.38
C ASN A 230 42.09 21.93 -6.95
N LEU A 231 41.65 20.89 -7.66
CA LEU A 231 42.57 19.96 -8.34
C LEU A 231 43.35 20.65 -9.45
N LYS A 232 42.68 21.48 -10.27
CA LYS A 232 43.33 22.30 -11.30
C LYS A 232 44.34 23.26 -10.69
N LEU A 233 44.00 23.93 -9.58
CA LEU A 233 44.91 24.84 -8.89
C LEU A 233 46.17 24.12 -8.39
N ARG A 234 46.01 22.97 -7.73
CA ARG A 234 47.14 22.14 -7.27
C ARG A 234 48.02 21.66 -8.42
N TYR A 235 47.40 21.23 -9.51
CA TYR A 235 48.13 20.82 -10.72
C TYR A 235 49.00 21.96 -11.26
N TRP A 236 48.44 23.17 -11.37
CA TRP A 236 49.19 24.34 -11.81
C TRP A 236 50.32 24.73 -10.85
N GLN A 237 50.07 24.71 -9.54
CA GLN A 237 51.10 24.98 -8.52
C GLN A 237 52.27 23.99 -8.62
N ASN A 238 51.98 22.70 -8.74
CA ASN A 238 53.01 21.66 -8.88
C ASN A 238 53.78 21.80 -10.21
N LYS A 239 53.11 22.17 -11.30
CA LYS A 239 53.75 22.39 -12.61
C LYS A 239 54.72 23.58 -12.58
N VAL A 240 54.34 24.67 -11.92
CA VAL A 240 55.21 25.85 -11.76
C VAL A 240 56.42 25.52 -10.87
N ASN A 241 56.22 24.78 -9.78
CA ASN A 241 57.31 24.38 -8.89
C ASN A 241 58.26 23.33 -9.49
N SER A 242 57.84 22.60 -10.52
CA SER A 242 58.69 21.62 -11.21
C SER A 242 59.56 22.22 -12.33
N ASN A 243 59.35 23.50 -12.68
CA ASN A 243 60.04 24.22 -13.74
C ASN A 243 61.02 25.29 -13.21
N ASN A 244 61.16 25.42 -11.90
CA ASN A 244 62.20 26.19 -11.20
C ASN A 244 63.19 25.22 -10.56
#